data_AF-A0AAV5RYX6-F1
#
_entry.id   AF-A0AAV5RYX6-F1
#
_cell.length_a   1.000
_cell.length_b   1.000
_cell.length_c   1.000
_cell.angle_alpha   90.00
_cell.angle_beta   90.00
_cell.angle_gamma   90.00
#
_symmetry.space_group_name_H-M   'P 1'
#
loop_
_entity.id
_entity.type
_entity.pdbx_description
1 polymer ?
#
loop_
_entity_poly.entity_id
_entity_poly.type
_entity_poly.pdbx_seq_one_letter_code
_entity_poly.pdbx_strand_id
1 'polypeptide(L)'
;MHTLTLRDDAGPEWRPRRHWFPNRGGISLVSTVLAGLMCAFVSLVGSRDVLEKEVWENSFAAANITLSDFTPVNQARYALGLRSINASALSSTEFTQWVQEEALLSLQYMSCNIHTPRSCNNHNNDDTPPVFTPGTPYGVVIASPSRESPDYYYQWTRDSAIVINGLLSVPYLESISDNFDLTNTVLQYLNNSVALQRLDNRSGRFAADDDYRGVAEPKYNVDGTVFNGNWGRPQNDGPALRVIAALNFVSRSDSAQEDMWSEVDEEHPYVFQNITGILEELVYYDLKFIVMNHGNECYDLWEECSSRHFFTAQMQLYALQLAIPVWLRQPSAPLNDGKLLSQMISARDALLKFVLGPQKPCHGRSGLDIATVLASLLSHPYNTTAVMPFDVDDTRVLATLHGLITEMKQIYPLNKRYPNGGVALGRYPEDIYDGVRTSEGNPWFISTIAAGHLMYKLAEKYATGQNDIVIHESINPFWGLVIDGYLGQYDEVRIPYNSASFNATLANIFKYGDTFLEVVRVHMDDKGSMSEQFNKYTGFMEGARDLTWSYSTFTEAAETRARVKQILNDIVG
;
A
#
# COMPACT_ATOMS: atom_id res chain seq x y z
N MET A 1 -37.58 55.76 -8.23
CA MET A 1 -37.02 55.17 -6.99
C MET A 1 -37.08 53.66 -7.11
N HIS A 2 -35.93 53.04 -7.36
CA HIS A 2 -35.41 51.84 -6.68
C HIS A 2 -34.32 51.24 -7.55
N THR A 3 -33.09 51.59 -7.15
CA THR A 3 -31.81 51.06 -7.59
C THR A 3 -31.68 49.59 -7.17
N LEU A 4 -31.38 48.73 -8.14
CA LEU A 4 -30.90 47.36 -7.91
C LEU A 4 -29.42 47.42 -7.57
N THR A 5 -29.08 47.10 -6.33
CA THR A 5 -27.71 46.83 -5.89
C THR A 5 -27.42 45.34 -6.06
N LEU A 6 -26.44 45.03 -6.90
CA LEU A 6 -25.75 43.74 -6.95
C LEU A 6 -25.06 43.51 -5.58
N ARG A 7 -25.32 42.37 -4.95
CA ARG A 7 -24.49 41.88 -3.85
C ARG A 7 -23.44 40.95 -4.44
N ASP A 8 -22.19 41.36 -4.29
CA ASP A 8 -21.03 40.49 -4.39
C ASP A 8 -21.06 39.52 -3.20
N ASP A 9 -21.52 38.29 -3.43
CA ASP A 9 -21.31 37.20 -2.47
C ASP A 9 -19.89 36.66 -2.69
N ALA A 10 -18.95 37.22 -1.92
CA ALA A 10 -17.65 36.62 -1.73
C ALA A 10 -17.83 35.20 -1.15
N GLY A 11 -17.37 34.19 -1.90
CA GLY A 11 -17.31 32.81 -1.44
C GLY A 11 -16.48 32.68 -0.14
N PRO A 12 -16.65 31.58 0.62
CA PRO A 12 -15.97 31.41 1.89
C PRO A 12 -14.45 31.46 1.70
N GLU A 13 -13.81 32.48 2.28
CA GLU A 13 -12.37 32.61 2.35
C GLU A 13 -11.77 31.40 3.08
N TRP A 14 -11.01 30.60 2.33
CA TRP A 14 -10.15 29.56 2.89
C TRP A 14 -9.02 30.23 3.68
N ARG A 15 -9.06 30.11 5.02
CA ARG A 15 -7.93 30.46 5.87
C ARG A 15 -7.01 29.24 6.00
N PRO A 16 -5.70 29.37 5.72
CA PRO A 16 -4.74 28.33 6.08
C PRO A 16 -4.84 28.07 7.58
N ARG A 17 -4.98 26.80 7.99
CA ARG A 17 -4.92 26.42 9.42
C ARG A 17 -3.50 26.72 9.93
N ARG A 18 -3.30 27.92 10.47
CA ARG A 18 -2.15 28.24 11.33
C ARG A 18 -2.48 27.72 12.72
N HIS A 19 -1.61 26.85 13.22
CA HIS A 19 -1.51 26.41 14.61
C HIS A 19 -2.85 26.11 15.28
N TRP A 20 -3.22 24.84 15.36
CA TRP A 20 -4.00 24.33 16.48
C TRP A 20 -3.91 22.80 16.41
N PHE A 21 -3.21 22.20 17.37
CA PHE A 21 -3.48 20.82 17.77
C PHE A 21 -4.76 20.90 18.60
N PRO A 22 -5.94 20.48 18.11
CA PRO A 22 -6.96 20.11 19.07
C PRO A 22 -6.36 18.97 19.90
N ASN A 23 -6.61 18.96 21.21
CA ASN A 23 -6.48 17.73 22.00
C ASN A 23 -7.25 16.64 21.25
N ARG A 24 -6.55 15.85 20.41
CA ARG A 24 -7.05 14.59 19.88
C ARG A 24 -7.37 13.79 21.12
N GLY A 25 -8.66 13.58 21.38
CA GLY A 25 -9.20 13.13 22.66
C GLY A 25 -8.37 11.98 23.22
N GLY A 26 -8.11 12.02 24.53
CA GLY A 26 -7.18 11.13 25.21
C GLY A 26 -7.28 9.69 24.73
N ILE A 27 -6.11 9.08 24.53
CA ILE A 27 -5.88 7.67 24.23
C ILE A 27 -6.70 6.84 25.24
N SER A 28 -7.93 6.48 24.87
CA SER A 28 -8.71 5.48 25.58
C SER A 28 -8.26 4.14 25.04
N LEU A 29 -7.29 3.54 25.72
CA LEU A 29 -6.82 2.16 25.55
C LEU A 29 -8.01 1.20 25.45
N VAL A 30 -8.45 0.84 24.25
CA VAL A 30 -9.46 -0.22 24.05
C VAL A 30 -9.22 -0.98 22.73
N SER A 31 -8.16 -1.78 22.72
CA SER A 31 -8.17 -3.19 22.32
C SER A 31 -6.81 -3.79 22.73
N THR A 32 -6.73 -5.00 23.24
CA THR A 32 -5.45 -5.61 23.65
C THR A 32 -4.52 -5.91 22.45
N VAL A 33 -5.09 -6.09 21.26
CA VAL A 33 -4.39 -6.15 19.97
C VAL A 33 -3.58 -4.85 19.75
N LEU A 34 -4.22 -3.70 20.03
CA LEU A 34 -3.59 -2.39 20.02
C LEU A 34 -2.54 -2.28 21.13
N ALA A 35 -2.75 -2.79 22.34
CA ALA A 35 -1.75 -2.70 23.41
C ALA A 35 -0.43 -3.44 23.07
N GLY A 36 -0.50 -4.62 22.45
CA GLY A 36 0.69 -5.37 22.01
C GLY A 36 1.42 -4.71 20.85
N LEU A 37 0.68 -4.32 19.80
CA LEU A 37 1.24 -3.61 18.63
C LEU A 37 1.75 -2.21 19.01
N MET A 38 1.07 -1.48 19.90
CA MET A 38 1.50 -0.19 20.41
C MET A 38 2.70 -0.31 21.35
N CYS A 39 2.79 -1.30 22.24
CA CYS A 39 3.98 -1.48 23.09
C CYS A 39 5.23 -1.76 22.28
N ALA A 40 5.11 -2.54 21.21
CA ALA A 40 6.23 -2.85 20.32
C ALA A 40 6.58 -1.68 19.37
N PHE A 41 5.58 -0.92 18.91
CA PHE A 41 5.79 0.34 18.18
C PHE A 41 6.46 1.40 19.06
N VAL A 42 5.97 1.59 20.29
CA VAL A 42 6.50 2.57 21.27
C VAL A 42 7.87 2.17 21.81
N SER A 43 8.22 0.89 21.94
CA SER A 43 9.54 0.49 22.47
C SER A 43 10.69 0.81 21.52
N LEU A 44 10.47 0.75 20.21
CA LEU A 44 11.43 1.16 19.17
C LEU A 44 11.36 2.65 18.84
N VAL A 45 10.19 3.27 18.95
CA VAL A 45 9.99 4.71 18.74
C VAL A 45 10.30 5.54 19.99
N GLY A 46 10.40 4.92 21.17
CA GLY A 46 10.45 5.61 22.46
C GLY A 46 11.30 4.89 23.50
N SER A 47 12.63 4.97 23.35
CA SER A 47 13.60 5.09 24.48
C SER A 47 15.05 5.38 24.07
N ARG A 48 15.31 5.84 22.84
CA ARG A 48 16.58 6.50 22.48
C ARG A 48 16.29 7.84 21.81
N ASP A 49 16.31 8.87 22.66
CA ASP A 49 16.44 10.29 22.34
C ASP A 49 15.55 10.89 21.24
N VAL A 50 14.32 11.26 21.66
CA VAL A 50 13.51 12.37 21.10
C VAL A 50 14.24 13.75 21.18
N LEU A 51 15.52 13.75 21.59
CA LEU A 51 16.35 14.94 21.81
C LEU A 51 17.58 15.01 20.89
N GLU A 52 17.82 14.04 20.00
CA GLU A 52 18.80 14.26 18.93
C GLU A 52 18.20 15.26 17.95
N LYS A 53 18.61 16.53 18.08
CA LYS A 53 18.50 17.54 17.02
C LYS A 53 18.78 16.85 15.69
N GLU A 54 17.87 16.96 14.72
CA GLU A 54 18.00 16.36 13.39
C GLU A 54 19.29 16.84 12.70
N VAL A 55 20.40 16.12 12.94
CA VAL A 55 21.75 16.50 12.51
C VAL A 55 21.79 16.46 10.98
N TRP A 56 21.20 15.44 10.36
CA TRP A 56 21.15 15.30 8.91
C TRP A 56 20.38 16.42 8.21
N GLU A 57 19.30 16.92 8.80
CA GLU A 57 18.52 18.00 8.18
C GLU A 57 19.32 19.28 8.09
N ASN A 58 20.09 19.60 9.12
CA ASN A 58 20.99 20.75 9.12
C ASN A 58 22.22 20.52 8.23
N SER A 59 22.71 19.28 8.12
CA SER A 59 23.83 18.92 7.24
C SER A 59 23.48 19.02 5.74
N PHE A 60 22.20 18.90 5.38
CA PHE A 60 21.73 18.93 3.99
C PHE A 60 20.62 19.97 3.70
N ALA A 61 20.34 20.89 4.64
CA ALA A 61 19.44 22.03 4.42
C ALA A 61 20.11 23.00 3.44
N ALA A 62 19.85 22.82 2.15
CA ALA A 62 20.52 23.60 1.12
C ALA A 62 20.09 25.07 1.11
N ALA A 63 21.09 25.94 1.18
CA ALA A 63 21.26 26.95 0.15
C ALA A 63 22.69 26.79 -0.42
N ASN A 64 22.79 26.26 -1.64
CA ASN A 64 24.03 26.11 -2.43
C ASN A 64 25.05 25.07 -1.96
N ILE A 65 24.70 23.78 -1.90
CA ILE A 65 25.74 22.74 -1.94
C ILE A 65 26.05 22.44 -3.40
N THR A 66 27.10 23.06 -3.94
CA THR A 66 27.67 22.71 -5.24
C THR A 66 28.51 21.44 -5.10
N LEU A 67 27.95 20.29 -5.46
CA LEU A 67 28.55 18.98 -5.24
C LEU A 67 29.48 18.56 -6.40
N SER A 68 30.80 18.51 -6.17
CA SER A 68 31.84 18.33 -7.21
C SER A 68 32.26 16.89 -7.52
N ASP A 69 31.63 15.90 -6.90
CA ASP A 69 32.12 14.52 -6.84
C ASP A 69 31.26 13.57 -7.69
N PHE A 70 31.10 13.91 -8.96
CA PHE A 70 30.58 13.00 -9.97
C PHE A 70 31.53 12.94 -11.16
N THR A 71 31.55 11.80 -11.84
CA THR A 71 32.34 11.61 -13.05
C THR A 71 31.37 11.55 -14.21
N PRO A 72 31.14 12.65 -14.97
CA PRO A 72 30.61 12.48 -16.31
C PRO A 72 31.64 11.69 -17.10
N VAL A 73 31.18 10.75 -17.91
CA VAL A 73 32.05 10.11 -18.90
C VAL A 73 32.47 11.22 -19.88
N ASN A 74 33.68 11.73 -19.69
CA ASN A 74 34.34 12.86 -20.39
C ASN A 74 33.99 14.29 -19.91
N GLN A 75 34.94 14.87 -19.14
CA GLN A 75 35.22 16.29 -18.85
C GLN A 75 34.48 17.04 -17.70
N ALA A 76 35.32 17.70 -16.88
CA ALA A 76 35.10 18.70 -15.81
C ALA A 76 34.18 18.32 -14.62
N ARG A 77 34.66 18.61 -13.39
CA ARG A 77 33.87 18.55 -12.16
C ARG A 77 32.83 19.68 -12.20
N TYR A 78 31.56 19.33 -12.38
CA TYR A 78 30.47 20.28 -12.25
C TYR A 78 29.83 20.13 -10.88
N ALA A 79 28.86 20.97 -10.57
CA ALA A 79 28.11 20.90 -9.34
C ALA A 79 26.68 20.44 -9.60
N LEU A 80 26.27 19.34 -8.99
CA LEU A 80 24.86 18.96 -8.92
C LEU A 80 24.18 19.85 -7.88
N GLY A 81 23.13 20.55 -8.31
CA GLY A 81 22.26 21.28 -7.40
C GLY A 81 21.23 20.32 -6.81
N LEU A 82 20.79 20.58 -5.59
CA LEU A 82 19.66 19.89 -4.99
C LEU A 82 18.45 20.79 -5.03
N ARG A 83 17.29 20.23 -5.40
CA ARG A 83 16.05 20.99 -5.38
C ARG A 83 15.72 21.38 -3.95
N SER A 84 15.37 22.64 -3.74
CA SER A 84 14.86 23.09 -2.43
C SER A 84 13.47 22.51 -2.24
N ILE A 85 13.35 21.59 -1.27
CA ILE A 85 12.09 20.92 -0.92
C ILE A 85 11.71 21.35 0.49
N ASN A 86 10.54 21.98 0.61
CA ASN A 86 9.92 22.23 1.89
C ASN A 86 8.85 21.16 2.13
N ALA A 87 9.16 20.20 3.00
CA ALA A 87 8.39 18.97 3.18
C ALA A 87 7.00 19.22 3.78
N SER A 88 6.90 20.12 4.77
CA SER A 88 5.67 20.36 5.52
C SER A 88 5.60 21.80 6.02
N ALA A 89 4.39 22.27 6.33
CA ALA A 89 4.20 23.49 7.11
C ALA A 89 4.58 23.32 8.60
N LEU A 90 4.69 22.08 9.07
CA LEU A 90 5.17 21.72 10.41
C LEU A 90 6.70 21.70 10.45
N SER A 91 7.29 21.88 11.63
CA SER A 91 8.70 21.52 11.82
C SER A 91 8.88 20.01 11.60
N SER A 92 10.09 19.56 11.25
CA SER A 92 10.30 18.14 10.95
C SER A 92 10.06 17.22 12.16
N THR A 93 10.36 17.71 13.37
CA THR A 93 10.01 17.02 14.62
C THR A 93 8.49 16.88 14.77
N GLU A 94 7.72 17.96 14.61
CA GLU A 94 6.25 17.92 14.67
C GLU A 94 5.65 17.04 13.57
N PHE A 95 6.20 17.09 12.36
CA PHE A 95 5.75 16.25 11.25
C PHE A 95 6.02 14.77 11.52
N THR A 96 7.20 14.45 12.05
CA THR A 96 7.55 13.08 12.44
C THR A 96 6.63 12.56 13.54
N GLN A 97 6.33 13.39 14.55
CA GLN A 97 5.38 13.04 15.59
C GLN A 97 3.98 12.79 14.99
N TRP A 98 3.51 13.65 14.09
CA TRP A 98 2.22 13.45 13.41
C TRP A 98 2.19 12.12 12.65
N VAL A 99 3.22 11.80 11.85
CA VAL A 99 3.26 10.51 11.09
C VAL A 99 3.17 9.32 12.05
N GLN A 100 3.84 9.38 13.20
CA GLN A 100 3.82 8.30 14.20
C GLN A 100 2.43 8.16 14.86
N GLU A 101 1.83 9.26 15.29
CA GLU A 101 0.48 9.28 15.86
C GLU A 101 -0.55 8.77 14.84
N GLU A 102 -0.41 9.18 13.58
CA GLU A 102 -1.32 8.80 12.51
C GLU A 102 -1.16 7.33 12.09
N ALA A 103 0.04 6.76 12.18
CA ALA A 103 0.27 5.34 11.96
C ALA A 103 -0.46 4.48 13.01
N LEU A 104 -0.46 4.92 14.27
CA LEU A 104 -1.18 4.26 15.36
C LEU A 104 -2.70 4.35 15.18
N LEU A 105 -3.21 5.52 14.80
CA LEU A 105 -4.64 5.69 14.48
C LEU A 105 -5.05 4.87 13.26
N SER A 106 -4.23 4.86 12.21
CA SER A 106 -4.46 4.04 11.01
C SER A 106 -4.55 2.56 11.36
N LEU A 107 -3.64 2.05 12.20
CA LEU A 107 -3.69 0.68 12.69
C LEU A 107 -4.96 0.37 13.48
N GLN A 108 -5.43 1.33 14.29
CA GLN A 108 -6.70 1.22 15.01
C GLN A 108 -7.88 1.15 14.05
N TYR A 109 -8.04 2.11 13.14
CA TYR A 109 -9.14 2.12 12.18
C TYR A 109 -9.12 0.88 11.28
N MET A 110 -7.95 0.47 10.82
CA MET A 110 -7.75 -0.77 10.07
C MET A 110 -8.24 -1.99 10.88
N SER A 111 -7.83 -2.09 12.15
CA SER A 111 -8.26 -3.20 13.04
C SER A 111 -9.77 -3.17 13.33
N CYS A 112 -10.38 -1.99 13.41
CA CYS A 112 -11.83 -1.86 13.58
C CYS A 112 -12.63 -2.37 12.37
N ASN A 113 -12.02 -2.40 11.19
CA ASN A 113 -12.60 -2.95 9.96
C ASN A 113 -12.30 -4.45 9.77
N ILE A 114 -11.77 -5.13 10.80
CA ILE A 114 -11.56 -6.58 10.81
C ILE A 114 -12.41 -7.18 11.91
N HIS A 115 -13.27 -8.15 11.57
CA HIS A 115 -14.13 -8.77 12.56
C HIS A 115 -13.36 -9.82 13.37
N THR A 116 -13.17 -9.53 14.65
CA THR A 116 -12.58 -10.43 15.64
C THR A 116 -13.44 -10.39 16.92
N PRO A 117 -13.26 -11.33 17.86
CA PRO A 117 -13.96 -11.30 19.16
C PRO A 117 -13.74 -10.00 19.95
N ARG A 118 -12.65 -9.28 19.66
CA ARG A 118 -12.24 -8.02 20.28
C ARG A 118 -12.30 -6.83 19.32
N SER A 119 -12.97 -6.99 18.16
CA SER A 119 -13.20 -5.89 17.21
C SER A 119 -13.92 -4.73 17.90
N CYS A 120 -13.85 -3.54 17.29
CA CYS A 120 -14.35 -2.27 17.84
C CYS A 120 -15.88 -2.24 18.01
N ASN A 121 -16.41 -3.09 18.88
CA ASN A 121 -17.77 -3.14 19.37
C ASN A 121 -17.75 -2.58 20.79
N ASN A 122 -17.51 -1.27 20.90
CA ASN A 122 -17.85 -0.37 22.01
C ASN A 122 -16.91 0.84 21.98
N HIS A 123 -17.23 1.83 21.14
CA HIS A 123 -17.07 3.18 21.66
C HIS A 123 -18.12 3.32 22.77
N ASN A 124 -17.70 3.69 23.97
CA ASN A 124 -18.59 4.04 25.10
C ASN A 124 -19.41 5.32 24.84
N ASN A 125 -19.74 5.62 23.58
CA ASN A 125 -20.73 6.60 23.17
C ASN A 125 -21.88 5.82 22.51
N ASP A 126 -23.03 5.83 23.17
CA ASP A 126 -24.26 5.04 22.91
C ASP A 126 -24.92 5.27 21.52
N ASP A 127 -24.28 5.99 20.59
CA ASP A 127 -24.89 6.48 19.35
C ASP A 127 -24.28 5.92 18.05
N THR A 128 -23.18 5.16 18.08
CA THR A 128 -22.61 4.53 16.87
C THR A 128 -22.96 3.05 16.79
N PRO A 129 -23.69 2.59 15.75
CA PRO A 129 -24.02 1.18 15.58
C PRO A 129 -22.73 0.34 15.41
N PRO A 130 -22.74 -0.93 15.85
CA PRO A 130 -21.58 -1.81 15.70
C PRO A 130 -21.20 -1.92 14.23
N VAL A 131 -19.90 -1.87 13.94
CA VAL A 131 -19.39 -1.99 12.58
C VAL A 131 -19.87 -3.31 11.97
N PHE A 132 -19.84 -4.40 12.74
CA PHE A 132 -20.26 -5.74 12.33
C PHE A 132 -21.66 -6.09 12.82
N THR A 133 -22.49 -6.60 11.91
CA THR A 133 -23.82 -7.11 12.28
C THR A 133 -23.71 -8.43 13.05
N PRO A 134 -24.63 -8.72 13.99
CA PRO A 134 -24.67 -10.03 14.66
C PRO A 134 -24.72 -11.17 13.63
N GLY A 135 -23.90 -12.21 13.85
CA GLY A 135 -23.78 -13.35 12.94
C GLY A 135 -22.77 -13.16 11.81
N THR A 136 -22.06 -12.03 11.74
CA THR A 136 -20.90 -11.89 10.85
C THR A 136 -19.81 -12.89 11.26
N PRO A 137 -19.22 -13.67 10.33
CA PRO A 137 -18.10 -14.55 10.63
C PRO A 137 -16.86 -13.78 11.11
N TYR A 138 -16.07 -14.36 12.02
CA TYR A 138 -14.75 -13.83 12.33
C TYR A 138 -13.82 -13.95 11.12
N GLY A 139 -12.86 -13.03 11.00
CA GLY A 139 -11.92 -12.97 9.88
C GLY A 139 -12.45 -12.25 8.65
N VAL A 140 -13.67 -11.70 8.72
CA VAL A 140 -14.18 -10.79 7.70
C VAL A 140 -13.43 -9.47 7.78
N VAL A 141 -12.88 -9.03 6.65
CA VAL A 141 -12.28 -7.70 6.49
C VAL A 141 -13.16 -6.90 5.55
N ILE A 142 -13.75 -5.81 6.03
CA ILE A 142 -14.55 -4.92 5.18
C ILE A 142 -13.65 -3.92 4.47
N ALA A 143 -14.01 -3.55 3.24
CA ALA A 143 -13.35 -2.44 2.55
C ALA A 143 -13.60 -1.10 3.27
N SER A 144 -14.84 -0.89 3.73
CA SER A 144 -15.24 0.30 4.50
C SER A 144 -16.52 0.03 5.30
N PRO A 145 -16.75 0.74 6.43
CA PRO A 145 -18.02 0.71 7.16
C PRO A 145 -19.15 1.49 6.44
N SER A 146 -18.89 2.06 5.27
CA SER A 146 -19.88 2.77 4.45
C SER A 146 -20.90 1.81 3.85
N ARG A 147 -22.19 2.02 4.15
CA ARG A 147 -23.31 1.18 3.68
C ARG A 147 -24.17 1.84 2.61
N GLU A 148 -23.91 3.12 2.33
CA GLU A 148 -24.64 3.90 1.35
C GLU A 148 -23.77 5.03 0.80
N SER A 149 -23.91 5.30 -0.50
CA SER A 149 -23.27 6.43 -1.21
C SER A 149 -21.79 6.68 -0.89
N PRO A 150 -20.88 5.71 -1.13
CA PRO A 150 -21.11 4.41 -1.73
C PRO A 150 -21.30 3.29 -0.69
N ASP A 151 -21.92 2.19 -1.11
CA ASP A 151 -22.00 0.97 -0.30
C ASP A 151 -20.76 0.09 -0.53
N TYR A 152 -19.83 0.14 0.43
CA TYR A 152 -18.57 -0.60 0.45
C TYR A 152 -18.52 -1.60 1.61
N TYR A 153 -19.67 -1.91 2.19
CA TYR A 153 -19.80 -2.85 3.29
C TYR A 153 -19.82 -4.29 2.79
N TYR A 154 -18.72 -4.68 2.14
CA TYR A 154 -18.45 -6.03 1.62
C TYR A 154 -17.00 -6.40 1.92
N GLN A 155 -16.70 -7.69 1.78
CA GLN A 155 -15.34 -8.21 1.88
C GLN A 155 -14.80 -8.52 0.48
N TRP A 156 -13.86 -7.71 0.02
CA TRP A 156 -13.13 -7.95 -1.22
C TRP A 156 -11.93 -8.85 -0.96
N THR A 157 -11.69 -9.81 -1.85
CA THR A 157 -10.52 -10.70 -1.74
C THR A 157 -9.21 -9.91 -1.79
N ARG A 158 -9.11 -8.91 -2.69
CA ARG A 158 -7.93 -8.02 -2.81
C ARG A 158 -7.70 -7.23 -1.53
N ASP A 159 -8.69 -6.46 -1.10
CA ASP A 159 -8.58 -5.54 0.03
C ASP A 159 -8.24 -6.29 1.32
N SER A 160 -8.93 -7.41 1.57
CA SER A 160 -8.66 -8.27 2.73
C SER A 160 -7.23 -8.78 2.73
N ALA A 161 -6.74 -9.29 1.60
CA ALA A 161 -5.39 -9.83 1.49
C ALA A 161 -4.30 -8.75 1.61
N ILE A 162 -4.52 -7.55 1.09
CA ILE A 162 -3.59 -6.42 1.24
C ILE A 162 -3.53 -5.98 2.69
N VAL A 163 -4.68 -5.80 3.35
CA VAL A 163 -4.77 -5.37 4.76
C VAL A 163 -4.08 -6.38 5.68
N ILE A 164 -4.31 -7.67 5.47
CA ILE A 164 -3.65 -8.72 6.25
C ILE A 164 -2.14 -8.75 6.00
N ASN A 165 -1.70 -8.54 4.75
CA ASN A 165 -0.27 -8.38 4.47
C ASN A 165 0.33 -7.15 5.17
N GLY A 166 -0.37 -6.02 5.18
CA GLY A 166 0.04 -4.81 5.88
C GLY A 166 0.20 -5.03 7.39
N LEU A 167 -0.68 -5.82 8.00
CA LEU A 167 -0.54 -6.24 9.40
C LEU A 167 0.69 -7.13 9.62
N LEU A 168 1.03 -7.99 8.66
CA LEU A 168 2.20 -8.88 8.72
C LEU A 168 3.54 -8.18 8.42
N SER A 169 3.50 -7.01 7.78
CA SER A 169 4.71 -6.24 7.44
C SER A 169 5.21 -5.35 8.57
N VAL A 170 4.40 -5.13 9.61
CA VAL A 170 4.75 -4.32 10.80
C VAL A 170 5.97 -4.94 11.52
N PRO A 171 7.17 -4.31 11.46
CA PRO A 171 8.42 -4.93 11.93
C PRO A 171 8.52 -5.10 13.44
N TYR A 172 7.60 -4.52 14.21
CA TYR A 172 7.47 -4.70 15.66
C TYR A 172 6.95 -6.09 16.06
N LEU A 173 6.68 -6.94 15.07
CA LEU A 173 6.36 -8.35 15.22
C LEU A 173 7.65 -9.16 14.99
N GLU A 174 8.59 -9.11 15.95
CA GLU A 174 9.83 -9.91 15.89
C GLU A 174 9.53 -11.41 15.73
N SER A 175 8.40 -11.86 16.27
CA SER A 175 7.74 -13.11 15.91
C SER A 175 6.22 -12.96 16.02
N ILE A 176 5.46 -13.51 15.07
CA ILE A 176 3.99 -13.51 15.17
C ILE A 176 3.50 -14.44 16.29
N SER A 177 4.32 -15.43 16.65
CA SER A 177 4.06 -16.33 17.79
C SER A 177 3.86 -15.59 19.11
N ASP A 178 4.49 -14.43 19.24
CA ASP A 178 4.51 -13.68 20.50
C ASP A 178 3.33 -12.70 20.61
N ASN A 179 2.55 -12.56 19.51
CA ASN A 179 1.34 -11.75 19.45
C ASN A 179 0.13 -12.63 19.09
N PHE A 180 -0.41 -13.30 20.11
CA PHE A 180 -1.57 -14.19 19.99
C PHE A 180 -2.77 -13.51 19.30
N ASP A 181 -3.06 -12.26 19.65
CA ASP A 181 -4.21 -11.51 19.13
C ASP A 181 -4.09 -11.27 17.61
N LEU A 182 -2.90 -10.88 17.12
CA LEU A 182 -2.66 -10.75 15.70
C LEU A 182 -2.67 -12.09 14.99
N THR A 183 -1.99 -13.10 15.56
CA THR A 183 -1.99 -14.47 15.03
C THR A 183 -3.42 -14.97 14.84
N ASN A 184 -4.26 -14.84 15.86
CA ASN A 184 -5.65 -15.28 15.80
C ASN A 184 -6.44 -14.48 14.76
N THR A 185 -6.21 -13.17 14.64
CA THR A 185 -6.82 -12.33 13.59
C THR A 185 -6.50 -12.86 12.18
N VAL A 186 -5.23 -13.20 11.92
CA VAL A 186 -4.80 -13.75 10.64
C VAL A 186 -5.39 -15.15 10.41
N LEU A 187 -5.37 -16.03 11.41
CA LEU A 187 -5.96 -17.37 11.30
C LEU A 187 -7.47 -17.32 11.03
N GLN A 188 -8.20 -16.40 11.67
CA GLN A 188 -9.62 -16.16 11.39
C GLN A 188 -9.83 -15.72 9.94
N TYR A 189 -9.03 -14.79 9.43
CA TYR A 189 -9.08 -14.39 8.03
C TYR A 189 -8.81 -15.55 7.06
N LEU A 190 -7.80 -16.37 7.34
CA LEU A 190 -7.47 -17.53 6.51
C LEU A 190 -8.62 -18.55 6.54
N ASN A 191 -9.25 -18.78 7.70
CA ASN A 191 -10.39 -19.68 7.83
C ASN A 191 -11.64 -19.16 7.10
N ASN A 192 -11.95 -17.87 7.23
CA ASN A 192 -13.00 -17.21 6.45
C ASN A 192 -12.72 -17.32 4.95
N SER A 193 -11.48 -17.10 4.53
CA SER A 193 -11.08 -17.24 3.12
C SER A 193 -11.24 -18.66 2.58
N VAL A 194 -10.96 -19.68 3.40
CA VAL A 194 -11.25 -21.08 3.04
C VAL A 194 -12.73 -21.21 2.74
N ALA A 195 -13.62 -20.75 3.63
CA ALA A 195 -15.08 -20.81 3.41
C ALA A 195 -15.50 -20.11 2.11
N LEU A 196 -15.00 -18.90 1.84
CA LEU A 196 -15.33 -18.14 0.63
C LEU A 196 -14.89 -18.84 -0.66
N GLN A 197 -13.71 -19.45 -0.69
CA GLN A 197 -13.23 -20.20 -1.86
C GLN A 197 -14.19 -21.32 -2.29
N ARG A 198 -14.96 -21.91 -1.36
CA ARG A 198 -15.86 -23.05 -1.63
C ARG A 198 -17.23 -22.63 -2.16
N LEU A 199 -17.50 -21.33 -2.28
CA LEU A 199 -18.78 -20.83 -2.75
C LEU A 199 -18.80 -20.75 -4.27
N ASP A 200 -19.68 -21.51 -4.90
CA ASP A 200 -20.05 -21.31 -6.30
C ASP A 200 -20.70 -19.93 -6.47
N ASN A 201 -20.25 -19.17 -7.45
CA ASN A 201 -20.64 -17.78 -7.62
C ASN A 201 -20.67 -17.38 -9.11
N ARG A 202 -20.84 -16.09 -9.39
CA ARG A 202 -21.01 -15.58 -10.75
C ARG A 202 -19.72 -15.57 -11.56
N SER A 203 -18.54 -15.73 -10.95
CA SER A 203 -17.26 -15.92 -11.64
C SER A 203 -17.04 -17.36 -12.09
N GLY A 204 -17.62 -18.33 -11.38
CA GLY A 204 -17.57 -19.76 -11.67
C GLY A 204 -17.78 -20.64 -10.44
N ARG A 205 -17.43 -21.92 -10.55
CA ARG A 205 -17.57 -22.92 -9.49
C ARG A 205 -16.23 -23.24 -8.81
N PHE A 206 -16.29 -23.74 -7.59
CA PHE A 206 -15.14 -24.37 -6.92
C PHE A 206 -14.97 -25.82 -7.40
N ALA A 207 -14.66 -25.98 -8.69
CA ALA A 207 -14.58 -27.30 -9.30
C ALA A 207 -13.45 -27.40 -10.33
N ALA A 208 -12.79 -28.55 -10.39
CA ALA A 208 -11.65 -28.79 -11.28
C ALA A 208 -12.03 -28.78 -12.77
N ASP A 209 -13.28 -29.14 -13.10
CA ASP A 209 -13.84 -29.09 -14.45
C ASP A 209 -14.26 -27.67 -14.88
N ASP A 210 -14.18 -26.70 -13.97
CA ASP A 210 -14.41 -25.27 -14.21
C ASP A 210 -13.19 -24.43 -13.80
N ASP A 211 -12.00 -25.04 -13.85
CA ASP A 211 -10.70 -24.42 -13.57
C ASP A 211 -10.66 -23.61 -12.24
N TYR A 212 -11.47 -24.03 -11.25
CA TYR A 212 -11.65 -23.35 -9.96
C TYR A 212 -12.02 -21.87 -10.07
N ARG A 213 -12.72 -21.46 -11.14
CA ARG A 213 -13.01 -20.05 -11.44
C ARG A 213 -13.81 -19.31 -10.36
N GLY A 214 -14.54 -20.01 -9.49
CA GLY A 214 -15.23 -19.38 -8.36
C GLY A 214 -14.27 -18.65 -7.39
N VAL A 215 -13.02 -19.08 -7.32
CA VAL A 215 -11.99 -18.50 -6.43
C VAL A 215 -11.66 -17.03 -6.77
N ALA A 216 -11.95 -16.60 -8.02
CA ALA A 216 -11.66 -15.26 -8.54
C ALA A 216 -12.81 -14.25 -8.40
N GLU A 217 -13.87 -14.59 -7.64
CA GLU A 217 -14.92 -13.62 -7.34
C GLU A 217 -14.32 -12.45 -6.55
N PRO A 218 -14.53 -11.19 -7.00
CA PRO A 218 -13.89 -10.03 -6.39
C PRO A 218 -14.30 -9.82 -4.93
N LYS A 219 -15.60 -10.00 -4.63
CA LYS A 219 -16.18 -9.66 -3.33
C LYS A 219 -17.34 -10.56 -2.92
N TYR A 220 -17.57 -10.61 -1.61
CA TYR A 220 -18.64 -11.36 -0.96
C TYR A 220 -19.38 -10.48 0.03
N ASN A 221 -20.60 -10.86 0.40
CA ASN A 221 -21.33 -10.19 1.47
C ASN A 221 -20.60 -10.42 2.81
N VAL A 222 -20.78 -9.47 3.74
CA VAL A 222 -20.14 -9.54 5.07
C VAL A 222 -20.58 -10.76 5.88
N ASP A 223 -21.79 -11.28 5.65
CA ASP A 223 -22.29 -12.50 6.28
C ASP A 223 -21.68 -13.81 5.73
N GLY A 224 -20.71 -13.72 4.82
CA GLY A 224 -20.07 -14.87 4.19
C GLY A 224 -20.84 -15.46 3.00
N THR A 225 -21.92 -14.80 2.54
CA THR A 225 -22.69 -15.26 1.38
C THR A 225 -22.21 -14.65 0.05
N VAL A 226 -22.60 -15.28 -1.05
CA VAL A 226 -22.23 -14.85 -2.42
C VAL A 226 -22.87 -13.50 -2.78
N PHE A 227 -22.06 -12.57 -3.29
CA PHE A 227 -22.56 -11.35 -3.88
C PHE A 227 -23.16 -11.60 -5.28
N ASN A 228 -24.49 -11.57 -5.38
CA ASN A 228 -25.23 -11.85 -6.62
C ASN A 228 -25.49 -10.62 -7.49
N GLY A 229 -24.92 -9.45 -7.19
CA GLY A 229 -25.08 -8.25 -8.02
C GLY A 229 -24.29 -8.30 -9.33
N ASN A 230 -24.60 -7.42 -10.27
CA ASN A 230 -23.72 -7.16 -11.42
C ASN A 230 -22.43 -6.50 -10.94
N TRP A 231 -21.29 -6.91 -11.50
CA TRP A 231 -19.97 -6.47 -11.06
C TRP A 231 -18.91 -6.76 -12.12
N GLY A 232 -17.80 -6.04 -12.11
CA GLY A 232 -16.62 -6.31 -12.92
C GLY A 232 -15.89 -7.56 -12.42
N ARG A 233 -16.31 -8.73 -12.91
CA ARG A 233 -15.79 -10.05 -12.51
C ARG A 233 -15.39 -10.89 -13.72
N PRO A 234 -14.45 -11.84 -13.60
CA PRO A 234 -13.62 -12.11 -12.42
C PRO A 234 -12.51 -11.06 -12.22
N GLN A 235 -11.86 -11.07 -11.07
CA GLN A 235 -10.62 -10.33 -10.81
C GLN A 235 -9.55 -11.30 -10.30
N ASN A 236 -8.50 -11.49 -11.10
CA ASN A 236 -7.56 -12.60 -10.90
C ASN A 236 -6.36 -12.25 -10.00
N ASP A 237 -6.32 -11.03 -9.45
CA ASP A 237 -5.31 -10.54 -8.50
C ASP A 237 -5.60 -11.01 -7.06
N GLY A 238 -6.88 -11.10 -6.68
CA GLY A 238 -7.31 -11.52 -5.34
C GLY A 238 -6.69 -12.85 -4.88
N PRO A 239 -6.80 -13.95 -5.66
CA PRO A 239 -6.20 -15.24 -5.30
C PRO A 239 -4.68 -15.17 -5.11
N ALA A 240 -3.97 -14.36 -5.92
CA ALA A 240 -2.54 -14.18 -5.79
C ALA A 240 -2.17 -13.42 -4.50
N LEU A 241 -2.87 -12.33 -4.21
CA LEU A 241 -2.68 -11.56 -2.98
C LEU A 241 -2.96 -12.41 -1.72
N ARG A 242 -3.98 -13.28 -1.78
CA ARG A 242 -4.30 -14.21 -0.69
C ARG A 242 -3.22 -15.27 -0.48
N VAL A 243 -2.63 -15.82 -1.56
CA VAL A 243 -1.43 -16.69 -1.47
C VAL A 243 -0.28 -15.95 -0.81
N ILE A 244 -0.01 -14.71 -1.21
CA ILE A 244 1.07 -13.89 -0.64
C ILE A 244 0.85 -13.69 0.87
N ALA A 245 -0.38 -13.33 1.29
CA ALA A 245 -0.73 -13.18 2.70
C ALA A 245 -0.52 -14.47 3.51
N ALA A 246 -1.04 -15.61 3.01
CA ALA A 246 -0.91 -16.89 3.68
C ALA A 246 0.55 -17.33 3.79
N LEU A 247 1.35 -17.18 2.73
CA LEU A 247 2.77 -17.57 2.75
C LEU A 247 3.64 -16.65 3.61
N ASN A 248 3.31 -15.35 3.66
CA ASN A 248 3.96 -14.40 4.58
C ASN A 248 3.68 -14.74 6.06
N PHE A 249 2.47 -15.21 6.37
CA PHE A 249 2.14 -15.72 7.70
C PHE A 249 2.91 -17.02 7.99
N VAL A 250 2.89 -17.98 7.07
CA VAL A 250 3.58 -19.27 7.21
C VAL A 250 5.08 -19.09 7.40
N SER A 251 5.73 -18.17 6.67
CA SER A 251 7.18 -17.93 6.80
C SER A 251 7.59 -17.31 8.14
N ARG A 252 6.65 -16.71 8.87
CA ARG A 252 6.85 -16.08 10.18
C ARG A 252 6.35 -16.94 11.35
N SER A 253 5.70 -18.07 11.04
CA SER A 253 5.15 -18.98 12.05
C SER A 253 6.16 -20.08 12.36
N ASP A 254 6.41 -20.33 13.64
CA ASP A 254 7.20 -21.50 14.06
C ASP A 254 6.31 -22.74 14.00
N SER A 255 6.75 -23.76 13.26
CA SER A 255 6.04 -25.03 13.15
C SER A 255 5.96 -25.81 14.46
N ALA A 256 6.72 -25.40 15.49
CA ALA A 256 6.80 -26.07 16.79
C ALA A 256 5.75 -25.61 17.83
N GLN A 257 4.93 -24.60 17.54
CA GLN A 257 3.95 -24.10 18.51
C GLN A 257 2.56 -24.74 18.34
N GLU A 258 2.34 -25.84 19.06
CA GLU A 258 1.02 -26.48 19.23
C GLU A 258 0.00 -25.52 19.91
N ASP A 259 0.48 -24.60 20.76
CA ASP A 259 -0.37 -23.68 21.53
C ASP A 259 -1.14 -22.65 20.68
N MET A 260 -0.63 -22.31 19.48
CA MET A 260 -1.35 -21.42 18.54
C MET A 260 -2.65 -22.04 18.02
N TRP A 261 -2.77 -23.37 18.06
CA TRP A 261 -3.89 -24.13 17.50
C TRP A 261 -4.88 -24.60 18.57
N SER A 262 -4.46 -24.62 19.84
CA SER A 262 -5.25 -25.15 20.96
C SER A 262 -6.22 -24.13 21.59
N GLU A 263 -6.03 -22.83 21.36
CA GLU A 263 -6.95 -21.76 21.80
C GLU A 263 -8.02 -21.38 20.76
N VAL A 264 -8.11 -22.15 19.67
CA VAL A 264 -9.14 -21.97 18.63
C VAL A 264 -10.48 -22.48 19.18
N ASP A 265 -11.49 -21.62 19.14
CA ASP A 265 -12.87 -21.84 19.61
C ASP A 265 -13.33 -23.30 19.49
N GLU A 266 -13.50 -24.00 20.63
CA GLU A 266 -13.97 -25.39 20.68
C GLU A 266 -15.34 -25.57 20.00
N GLU A 267 -16.16 -24.51 19.91
CA GLU A 267 -17.46 -24.54 19.25
C GLU A 267 -17.36 -24.34 17.72
N HIS A 268 -16.28 -23.72 17.22
CA HIS A 268 -16.07 -23.41 15.80
C HIS A 268 -14.62 -23.66 15.36
N PRO A 269 -14.17 -24.94 15.29
CA PRO A 269 -12.80 -25.25 14.92
C PRO A 269 -12.49 -24.78 13.50
N TYR A 270 -11.28 -24.23 13.31
CA TYR A 270 -10.78 -23.89 11.98
C TYR A 270 -10.63 -25.14 11.10
N VAL A 271 -10.83 -24.96 9.79
CA VAL A 271 -10.71 -26.05 8.80
C VAL A 271 -9.29 -26.64 8.77
N PHE A 272 -8.29 -25.86 9.14
CA PHE A 272 -6.90 -26.27 9.29
C PHE A 272 -6.46 -26.19 10.76
N GLN A 273 -5.54 -27.07 11.15
CA GLN A 273 -5.05 -27.21 12.53
C GLN A 273 -3.51 -27.13 12.62
N ASN A 274 -2.85 -26.77 11.52
CA ASN A 274 -1.41 -26.57 11.41
C ASN A 274 -1.07 -25.86 10.09
N ILE A 275 0.21 -25.51 9.91
CA ILE A 275 0.73 -24.88 8.69
C ILE A 275 0.44 -25.73 7.44
N THR A 276 0.62 -27.05 7.50
CA THR A 276 0.35 -27.95 6.37
C THR A 276 -1.13 -27.86 5.95
N GLY A 277 -2.05 -27.81 6.91
CA GLY A 277 -3.47 -27.60 6.67
C GLY A 277 -3.77 -26.27 5.97
N ILE A 278 -3.09 -25.17 6.33
CA ILE A 278 -3.23 -23.89 5.59
C ILE A 278 -2.80 -24.07 4.12
N LEU A 279 -1.68 -24.75 3.90
CA LEU A 279 -1.17 -24.97 2.54
C LEU A 279 -2.12 -25.83 1.71
N GLU A 280 -2.67 -26.91 2.29
CA GLU A 280 -3.57 -27.85 1.62
C GLU A 280 -4.98 -27.30 1.40
N GLU A 281 -5.53 -26.63 2.40
CA GLU A 281 -6.92 -26.16 2.37
C GLU A 281 -7.07 -24.77 1.77
N LEU A 282 -6.05 -23.91 1.77
CA LEU A 282 -6.18 -22.56 1.22
C LEU A 282 -5.28 -22.34 0.00
N VAL A 283 -3.97 -22.42 0.23
CA VAL A 283 -2.98 -21.96 -0.74
C VAL A 283 -2.97 -22.84 -1.99
N TYR A 284 -3.15 -24.16 -1.82
CA TYR A 284 -3.21 -25.12 -2.91
C TYR A 284 -4.25 -24.77 -3.98
N TYR A 285 -5.45 -24.33 -3.57
CA TYR A 285 -6.54 -24.03 -4.50
C TYR A 285 -6.37 -22.69 -5.20
N ASP A 286 -5.84 -21.67 -4.52
CA ASP A 286 -5.46 -20.42 -5.19
C ASP A 286 -4.35 -20.66 -6.22
N LEU A 287 -3.35 -21.49 -5.90
CA LEU A 287 -2.28 -21.84 -6.85
C LEU A 287 -2.80 -22.62 -8.06
N LYS A 288 -3.72 -23.57 -7.85
CA LYS A 288 -4.41 -24.25 -8.96
C LYS A 288 -5.13 -23.27 -9.86
N PHE A 289 -5.88 -22.34 -9.27
CA PHE A 289 -6.55 -21.28 -10.02
C PHE A 289 -5.52 -20.46 -10.84
N ILE A 290 -4.44 -19.99 -10.21
CA ILE A 290 -3.41 -19.19 -10.90
C ILE A 290 -2.80 -19.95 -12.08
N VAL A 291 -2.35 -21.20 -11.89
CA VAL A 291 -1.70 -21.95 -12.99
C VAL A 291 -2.67 -22.23 -14.14
N MET A 292 -3.96 -22.41 -13.86
CA MET A 292 -5.00 -22.64 -14.87
C MET A 292 -5.47 -21.35 -15.57
N ASN A 293 -5.41 -20.19 -14.91
CA ASN A 293 -6.08 -18.96 -15.37
C ASN A 293 -5.17 -17.74 -15.60
N HIS A 294 -3.86 -17.79 -15.34
CA HIS A 294 -2.94 -16.64 -15.49
C HIS A 294 -2.91 -16.01 -16.90
N GLY A 295 -3.34 -16.75 -17.93
CA GLY A 295 -3.44 -16.27 -19.30
C GLY A 295 -4.76 -15.58 -19.66
N ASN A 296 -5.79 -15.70 -18.82
CA ASN A 296 -7.15 -15.25 -19.10
C ASN A 296 -7.31 -13.74 -18.86
N GLU A 297 -8.19 -13.10 -19.63
CA GLU A 297 -8.63 -11.74 -19.37
C GLU A 297 -9.47 -11.67 -18.08
N CYS A 298 -9.34 -10.57 -17.34
CA CYS A 298 -10.09 -10.30 -16.13
C CYS A 298 -10.25 -8.79 -15.95
N TYR A 299 -11.07 -8.38 -14.99
CA TYR A 299 -11.16 -6.97 -14.60
C TYR A 299 -9.88 -6.54 -13.85
N ASP A 300 -9.50 -5.28 -14.00
CA ASP A 300 -8.38 -4.67 -13.29
C ASP A 300 -8.70 -4.51 -11.79
N LEU A 301 -7.68 -4.14 -11.00
CA LEU A 301 -7.83 -3.83 -9.57
C LEU A 301 -8.85 -2.72 -9.28
N TRP A 302 -9.17 -1.90 -10.30
CA TRP A 302 -10.16 -0.84 -10.24
C TRP A 302 -11.56 -1.28 -10.66
N GLU A 303 -11.72 -2.56 -11.04
CA GLU A 303 -13.00 -3.22 -11.28
C GLU A 303 -13.76 -2.74 -12.54
N GLU A 304 -13.05 -2.12 -13.49
CA GLU A 304 -13.65 -1.34 -14.58
C GLU A 304 -13.37 -1.90 -15.96
N CYS A 305 -12.18 -2.47 -16.16
CA CYS A 305 -11.71 -2.84 -17.48
C CYS A 305 -11.30 -4.31 -17.57
N SER A 306 -11.92 -5.04 -18.49
CA SER A 306 -11.51 -6.41 -18.84
C SER A 306 -10.35 -6.42 -19.83
N SER A 307 -9.18 -6.91 -19.40
CA SER A 307 -7.97 -7.10 -20.23
C SER A 307 -6.98 -8.02 -19.51
N ARG A 308 -5.73 -8.06 -19.97
CA ARG A 308 -4.59 -8.55 -19.19
C ARG A 308 -3.86 -7.36 -18.57
N HIS A 309 -3.67 -7.39 -17.26
CA HIS A 309 -3.21 -6.24 -16.48
C HIS A 309 -1.85 -6.48 -15.84
N PHE A 310 -1.02 -5.43 -15.83
CA PHE A 310 0.31 -5.47 -15.20
C PHE A 310 0.23 -5.80 -13.71
N PHE A 311 -0.62 -5.10 -12.95
CA PHE A 311 -0.79 -5.34 -11.51
C PHE A 311 -1.15 -6.80 -11.20
N THR A 312 -2.19 -7.32 -11.87
CA THR A 312 -2.65 -8.70 -11.69
C THR A 312 -1.54 -9.71 -12.01
N ALA A 313 -0.85 -9.53 -13.14
CA ALA A 313 0.21 -10.44 -13.55
C ALA A 313 1.44 -10.37 -12.63
N GLN A 314 1.81 -9.18 -12.14
CA GLN A 314 2.90 -8.99 -11.19
C GLN A 314 2.59 -9.67 -9.85
N MET A 315 1.36 -9.55 -9.33
CA MET A 315 0.95 -10.23 -8.09
C MET A 315 0.90 -11.75 -8.25
N GLN A 316 0.40 -12.25 -9.38
CA GLN A 316 0.44 -13.70 -9.69
C GLN A 316 1.87 -14.23 -9.80
N LEU A 317 2.76 -13.48 -10.45
CA LEU A 317 4.18 -13.82 -10.54
C LEU A 317 4.81 -13.88 -9.15
N TYR A 318 4.51 -12.89 -8.30
CA TYR A 318 5.04 -12.82 -6.94
C TYR A 318 4.55 -14.00 -6.08
N ALA A 319 3.25 -14.30 -6.13
CA ALA A 319 2.67 -15.46 -5.45
C ALA A 319 3.37 -16.77 -5.83
N LEU A 320 3.64 -16.98 -7.14
CA LEU A 320 4.35 -18.18 -7.61
C LEU A 320 5.83 -18.21 -7.18
N GLN A 321 6.52 -17.06 -7.17
CA GLN A 321 7.90 -16.96 -6.70
C GLN A 321 8.03 -17.32 -5.21
N LEU A 322 7.05 -16.95 -4.39
CA LEU A 322 6.98 -17.35 -2.98
C LEU A 322 6.61 -18.84 -2.82
N ALA A 323 5.65 -19.32 -3.60
CA ALA A 323 5.11 -20.67 -3.46
C ALA A 323 6.06 -21.78 -3.91
N ILE A 324 6.80 -21.60 -5.01
CA ILE A 324 7.65 -22.65 -5.60
C ILE A 324 8.68 -23.20 -4.59
N PRO A 325 9.45 -22.37 -3.85
CA PRO A 325 10.36 -22.87 -2.82
C PRO A 325 9.65 -23.60 -1.66
N VAL A 326 8.44 -23.16 -1.30
CA VAL A 326 7.63 -23.81 -0.24
C VAL A 326 7.22 -25.21 -0.68
N TRP A 327 6.70 -25.36 -1.90
CA TRP A 327 6.27 -26.64 -2.47
C TRP A 327 7.42 -27.63 -2.68
N LEU A 328 8.60 -27.15 -3.10
CA LEU A 328 9.80 -27.99 -3.27
C LEU A 328 10.24 -28.72 -1.99
N ARG A 329 9.86 -28.21 -0.81
CA ARG A 329 10.24 -28.77 0.50
C ARG A 329 9.19 -29.70 1.10
N GLN A 330 8.03 -29.89 0.46
CA GLN A 330 6.91 -30.63 1.06
C GLN A 330 7.11 -32.15 0.94
N PRO A 331 6.84 -32.93 2.01
CA PRO A 331 7.17 -34.35 2.06
C PRO A 331 6.16 -35.25 1.35
N SER A 332 4.90 -34.80 1.20
CA SER A 332 3.78 -35.63 0.72
C SER A 332 2.81 -34.86 -0.19
N ALA A 333 2.02 -35.61 -0.95
CA ALA A 333 0.95 -35.07 -1.78
C ALA A 333 -0.18 -34.55 -0.88
N PRO A 334 -0.97 -33.54 -1.31
CA PRO A 334 -0.98 -32.92 -2.64
C PRO A 334 0.12 -31.86 -2.83
N LEU A 335 0.85 -31.50 -1.78
CA LEU A 335 1.85 -30.44 -1.80
C LEU A 335 3.16 -30.82 -2.51
N ASN A 336 3.49 -32.11 -2.60
CA ASN A 336 4.61 -32.61 -3.41
C ASN A 336 4.20 -33.12 -4.80
N ASP A 337 2.98 -32.79 -5.27
CA ASP A 337 2.53 -33.17 -6.60
C ASP A 337 3.41 -32.53 -7.68
N GLY A 338 4.29 -33.34 -8.28
CA GLY A 338 5.20 -32.91 -9.34
C GLY A 338 4.48 -32.27 -10.54
N LYS A 339 3.19 -32.60 -10.76
CA LYS A 339 2.38 -31.97 -11.80
C LYS A 339 2.12 -30.50 -11.46
N LEU A 340 1.56 -30.19 -10.29
CA LEU A 340 1.29 -28.80 -9.90
C LEU A 340 2.58 -27.97 -9.88
N LEU A 341 3.67 -28.52 -9.33
CA LEU A 341 4.97 -27.83 -9.33
C LEU A 341 5.45 -27.48 -10.75
N SER A 342 5.34 -28.41 -11.71
CA SER A 342 5.69 -28.13 -13.11
C SER A 342 4.81 -27.05 -13.76
N GLN A 343 3.52 -27.01 -13.39
CA GLN A 343 2.57 -26.01 -13.86
C GLN A 343 2.87 -24.63 -13.25
N MET A 344 3.23 -24.56 -11.97
CA MET A 344 3.64 -23.31 -11.31
C MET A 344 4.89 -22.70 -11.97
N ILE A 345 5.90 -23.53 -12.25
CA ILE A 345 7.12 -23.09 -12.96
C ILE A 345 6.77 -22.55 -14.35
N SER A 346 5.91 -23.26 -15.09
CA SER A 346 5.49 -22.83 -16.43
C SER A 346 4.68 -21.53 -16.40
N ALA A 347 3.75 -21.39 -15.45
CA ALA A 347 2.95 -20.18 -15.28
C ALA A 347 3.83 -18.98 -14.86
N ARG A 348 4.80 -19.19 -13.96
CA ARG A 348 5.79 -18.18 -13.57
C ARG A 348 6.54 -17.66 -14.80
N ASP A 349 7.03 -18.55 -15.67
CA ASP A 349 7.78 -18.14 -16.87
C ASP A 349 6.90 -17.39 -17.88
N ALA A 350 5.66 -17.82 -18.06
CA ALA A 350 4.70 -17.13 -18.91
C ALA A 350 4.35 -15.73 -18.38
N LEU A 351 4.15 -15.60 -17.06
CA LEU A 351 3.89 -14.33 -16.40
C LEU A 351 5.10 -13.40 -16.45
N LEU A 352 6.32 -13.90 -16.19
CA LEU A 352 7.55 -13.13 -16.31
C LEU A 352 7.73 -12.57 -17.73
N LYS A 353 7.49 -13.40 -18.75
CA LYS A 353 7.51 -12.96 -20.15
C LYS A 353 6.46 -11.88 -20.43
N PHE A 354 5.25 -12.03 -19.86
CA PHE A 354 4.19 -11.06 -20.02
C PHE A 354 4.53 -9.71 -19.39
N VAL A 355 4.95 -9.67 -18.11
CA VAL A 355 5.23 -8.41 -17.41
C VAL A 355 6.40 -7.65 -18.04
N LEU A 356 7.43 -8.36 -18.52
CA LEU A 356 8.57 -7.74 -19.23
C LEU A 356 8.22 -7.27 -20.64
N GLY A 357 7.12 -7.77 -21.21
CA GLY A 357 6.64 -7.39 -22.53
C GLY A 357 5.92 -6.04 -22.55
N PRO A 358 5.64 -5.50 -23.76
CA PRO A 358 4.86 -4.29 -23.89
C PRO A 358 3.44 -4.50 -23.36
N GLN A 359 3.01 -3.59 -22.47
CA GLN A 359 1.66 -3.61 -21.92
C GLN A 359 0.72 -2.81 -22.81
N LYS A 360 -0.49 -3.33 -23.01
CA LYS A 360 -1.55 -2.62 -23.71
C LYS A 360 -2.53 -2.06 -22.67
N PRO A 361 -2.69 -0.73 -22.59
CA PRO A 361 -3.66 -0.15 -21.66
C PRO A 361 -5.09 -0.51 -22.08
N CYS A 362 -5.99 -0.39 -21.12
CA CYS A 362 -7.42 -0.42 -21.35
C CYS A 362 -7.83 0.57 -22.44
N HIS A 363 -8.88 0.23 -23.19
CA HIS A 363 -9.36 1.09 -24.26
C HIS A 363 -9.72 2.49 -23.71
N GLY A 364 -9.14 3.52 -24.31
CA GLY A 364 -9.36 4.91 -23.89
C GLY A 364 -8.46 5.40 -22.75
N ARG A 365 -7.56 4.57 -22.19
CA ARG A 365 -6.56 4.99 -21.19
C ARG A 365 -5.18 5.20 -21.81
N SER A 366 -4.43 6.17 -21.31
CA SER A 366 -3.03 6.45 -21.69
C SER A 366 -2.06 5.35 -21.26
N GLY A 367 -2.42 4.59 -20.23
CA GLY A 367 -1.55 3.60 -19.57
C GLY A 367 -0.79 4.13 -18.36
N LEU A 368 -0.93 5.42 -18.02
CA LEU A 368 -0.51 5.93 -16.72
C LEU A 368 -1.50 5.47 -15.66
N ASP A 369 -1.02 4.66 -14.71
CA ASP A 369 -1.85 4.14 -13.61
C ASP A 369 -0.99 3.91 -12.38
N ILE A 370 -1.47 4.38 -11.22
CA ILE A 370 -0.81 4.20 -9.93
C ILE A 370 -0.72 2.72 -9.53
N ALA A 371 -1.53 1.86 -10.13
CA ALA A 371 -1.42 0.40 -10.01
C ALA A 371 -0.02 -0.12 -10.33
N THR A 372 0.74 0.54 -11.20
CA THR A 372 2.15 0.21 -11.46
C THR A 372 3.02 0.42 -10.22
N VAL A 373 2.82 1.54 -9.51
CA VAL A 373 3.52 1.86 -8.27
C VAL A 373 3.08 0.91 -7.15
N LEU A 374 1.76 0.67 -7.01
CA LEU A 374 1.22 -0.28 -6.03
C LEU A 374 1.77 -1.70 -6.24
N ALA A 375 1.84 -2.17 -7.49
CA ALA A 375 2.41 -3.48 -7.81
C ALA A 375 3.89 -3.57 -7.39
N SER A 376 4.67 -2.51 -7.65
CA SER A 376 6.08 -2.42 -7.24
C SER A 376 6.22 -2.47 -5.72
N LEU A 377 5.42 -1.69 -4.98
CA LEU A 377 5.46 -1.67 -3.51
C LEU A 377 5.11 -3.03 -2.90
N LEU A 378 4.03 -3.67 -3.38
CA LEU A 378 3.49 -4.92 -2.85
C LEU A 378 4.36 -6.14 -3.20
N SER A 379 5.06 -6.15 -4.35
CA SER A 379 5.94 -7.27 -4.72
C SER A 379 7.37 -7.16 -4.20
N HIS A 380 7.72 -6.05 -3.55
CA HIS A 380 9.04 -5.83 -2.97
C HIS A 380 8.95 -5.43 -1.50
N PRO A 381 8.23 -6.17 -0.63
CA PRO A 381 8.16 -5.85 0.79
C PRO A 381 9.53 -6.00 1.44
N TYR A 382 9.69 -5.41 2.62
CA TYR A 382 10.90 -5.54 3.42
C TYR A 382 11.24 -7.02 3.66
N ASN A 383 12.50 -7.40 3.47
CA ASN A 383 13.03 -8.76 3.66
C ASN A 383 12.44 -9.87 2.77
N THR A 384 11.86 -9.56 1.61
CA THR A 384 11.48 -10.62 0.66
C THR A 384 12.72 -11.31 0.06
N THR A 385 12.66 -12.64 -0.07
CA THR A 385 13.71 -13.44 -0.74
C THR A 385 13.40 -13.73 -2.20
N ALA A 386 12.17 -13.41 -2.64
CA ALA A 386 11.76 -13.61 -4.02
C ALA A 386 12.37 -12.53 -4.92
N VAL A 387 12.95 -12.96 -6.04
CA VAL A 387 13.50 -12.05 -7.05
C VAL A 387 12.38 -11.64 -8.00
N MET A 388 12.01 -10.37 -7.97
CA MET A 388 10.93 -9.79 -8.76
C MET A 388 11.47 -8.68 -9.68
N PRO A 389 10.94 -8.55 -10.92
CA PRO A 389 11.18 -7.38 -11.75
C PRO A 389 10.32 -6.20 -11.29
N PHE A 390 10.60 -4.99 -11.81
CA PHE A 390 9.84 -3.77 -11.52
C PHE A 390 9.89 -3.32 -10.05
N ASP A 391 11.07 -3.44 -9.45
CA ASP A 391 11.34 -2.86 -8.12
C ASP A 391 11.28 -1.33 -8.17
N VAL A 392 11.37 -0.69 -7.01
CA VAL A 392 11.12 0.75 -6.82
C VAL A 392 12.11 1.65 -7.57
N ASP A 393 13.27 1.13 -7.96
CA ASP A 393 14.30 1.78 -8.77
C ASP A 393 14.15 1.50 -10.29
N ASP A 394 13.16 0.71 -10.71
CA ASP A 394 12.91 0.45 -12.13
C ASP A 394 12.46 1.74 -12.84
N THR A 395 13.17 2.11 -13.90
CA THR A 395 12.91 3.34 -14.68
C THR A 395 11.47 3.46 -15.17
N ARG A 396 10.77 2.35 -15.45
CA ARG A 396 9.36 2.37 -15.90
C ARG A 396 8.41 2.70 -14.75
N VAL A 397 8.70 2.21 -13.55
CA VAL A 397 7.93 2.55 -12.33
C VAL A 397 8.11 4.03 -12.01
N LEU A 398 9.36 4.51 -12.00
CA LEU A 398 9.70 5.91 -11.74
C LEU A 398 9.12 6.85 -12.81
N ALA A 399 9.21 6.49 -14.09
CA ALA A 399 8.61 7.25 -15.19
C ALA A 399 7.08 7.29 -15.10
N THR A 400 6.44 6.20 -14.66
CA THR A 400 4.98 6.17 -14.44
C THR A 400 4.58 7.13 -13.34
N LEU A 401 5.28 7.12 -12.20
CA LEU A 401 5.02 8.08 -11.12
C LEU A 401 5.22 9.52 -11.60
N HIS A 402 6.31 9.81 -12.31
CA HIS A 402 6.54 11.14 -12.88
C HIS A 402 5.42 11.56 -13.86
N GLY A 403 4.97 10.66 -14.73
CA GLY A 403 3.87 10.89 -15.65
C GLY A 403 2.57 11.23 -14.91
N LEU A 404 2.22 10.45 -13.88
CA LEU A 404 1.07 10.72 -13.02
C LEU A 404 1.19 12.09 -12.33
N ILE A 405 2.35 12.42 -11.75
CA ILE A 405 2.57 13.74 -11.14
C ILE A 405 2.35 14.86 -12.17
N THR A 406 2.83 14.67 -13.40
CA THR A 406 2.73 15.66 -14.48
C THR A 406 1.28 15.90 -14.90
N GLU A 407 0.52 14.83 -15.14
CA GLU A 407 -0.90 14.93 -15.55
C GLU A 407 -1.77 15.44 -14.40
N MET A 408 -1.62 14.89 -13.19
CA MET A 408 -2.44 15.23 -12.03
C MET A 408 -2.21 16.67 -11.54
N LYS A 409 -1.03 17.24 -11.78
CA LYS A 409 -0.78 18.68 -11.59
C LYS A 409 -1.69 19.56 -12.45
N GLN A 410 -2.05 19.09 -13.64
CA GLN A 410 -2.89 19.83 -14.58
C GLN A 410 -4.38 19.58 -14.31
N ILE A 411 -4.78 18.31 -14.13
CA ILE A 411 -6.20 17.93 -14.07
C ILE A 411 -6.84 18.12 -12.70
N TYR A 412 -6.06 18.24 -11.62
CA TYR A 412 -6.58 18.52 -10.27
C TYR A 412 -6.26 19.95 -9.86
N PRO A 413 -7.23 20.88 -9.87
CA PRO A 413 -6.97 22.28 -9.54
C PRO A 413 -6.39 22.50 -8.14
N LEU A 414 -6.68 21.63 -7.17
CA LEU A 414 -6.10 21.71 -5.82
C LEU A 414 -4.56 21.67 -5.85
N ASN A 415 -3.96 20.98 -6.84
CA ASN A 415 -2.52 20.78 -6.91
C ASN A 415 -1.74 22.07 -7.19
N LYS A 416 -2.42 23.16 -7.57
CA LYS A 416 -1.82 24.51 -7.63
C LYS A 416 -1.29 24.98 -6.26
N ARG A 417 -1.73 24.37 -5.15
CA ARG A 417 -1.24 24.63 -3.79
C ARG A 417 0.14 24.02 -3.51
N TYR A 418 0.59 23.08 -4.35
CA TYR A 418 1.83 22.30 -4.15
C TYR A 418 2.81 22.46 -5.32
N PRO A 419 3.30 23.69 -5.62
CA PRO A 419 4.08 23.95 -6.84
C PRO A 419 5.44 23.24 -6.87
N ASN A 420 6.05 22.99 -5.70
CA ASN A 420 7.42 22.50 -5.55
C ASN A 420 7.54 21.21 -4.72
N GLY A 421 6.45 20.48 -4.54
CA GLY A 421 6.44 19.20 -3.82
C GLY A 421 5.66 18.13 -4.57
N GLY A 422 5.43 17.03 -3.86
CA GLY A 422 4.45 16.00 -4.16
C GLY A 422 3.06 16.61 -4.26
N VAL A 423 2.20 15.89 -4.97
CA VAL A 423 0.86 16.35 -5.34
C VAL A 423 -0.16 15.29 -5.00
N ALA A 424 -1.43 15.70 -4.91
CA ALA A 424 -2.52 14.76 -4.81
C ALA A 424 -2.58 13.92 -6.09
N LEU A 425 -2.60 12.60 -5.94
CA LEU A 425 -2.67 11.64 -7.03
C LEU A 425 -3.96 10.82 -6.92
N GLY A 426 -4.53 10.45 -8.07
CA GLY A 426 -5.63 9.50 -8.17
C GLY A 426 -5.17 8.19 -8.81
N ARG A 427 -6.13 7.41 -9.33
CA ARG A 427 -5.88 6.11 -9.96
C ARG A 427 -5.13 6.24 -11.28
N TYR A 428 -5.74 6.91 -12.25
CA TYR A 428 -5.21 7.16 -13.59
C TYR A 428 -5.84 8.45 -14.18
N PRO A 429 -5.23 9.12 -15.19
CA PRO A 429 -5.68 10.44 -15.65
C PRO A 429 -7.10 10.50 -16.23
N GLU A 430 -7.55 9.43 -16.85
CA GLU A 430 -8.87 9.33 -17.50
C GLU A 430 -9.99 8.91 -16.55
N ASP A 431 -9.73 8.92 -15.24
CA ASP A 431 -10.69 8.51 -14.23
C ASP A 431 -11.92 9.44 -14.20
N ILE A 432 -13.09 8.82 -14.09
CA ILE A 432 -14.41 9.47 -14.05
C ILE A 432 -15.22 9.01 -12.83
N TYR A 433 -14.67 8.21 -11.92
CA TYR A 433 -15.37 7.82 -10.70
C TYR A 433 -15.15 8.86 -9.60
N ASP A 434 -16.22 9.47 -9.12
CA ASP A 434 -16.18 10.55 -8.11
C ASP A 434 -16.29 10.05 -6.66
N GLY A 435 -16.26 8.73 -6.46
CA GLY A 435 -16.44 8.09 -5.15
C GLY A 435 -17.88 7.62 -4.88
N VAL A 436 -18.84 8.01 -5.72
CA VAL A 436 -20.23 7.53 -5.62
C VAL A 436 -20.82 7.19 -6.99
N ARG A 437 -20.47 7.98 -8.02
CA ARG A 437 -21.05 7.97 -9.35
C ARG A 437 -19.95 8.17 -10.39
N THR A 438 -20.40 8.22 -11.65
CA THR A 438 -19.57 8.57 -12.80
C THR A 438 -19.70 10.06 -13.09
N SER A 439 -18.65 10.84 -12.79
CA SER A 439 -18.49 12.23 -13.21
C SER A 439 -17.02 12.54 -13.55
N GLU A 440 -16.24 13.05 -12.59
CA GLU A 440 -14.81 13.33 -12.71
C GLU A 440 -14.05 12.58 -11.61
N GLY A 441 -12.93 11.95 -11.97
CA GLY A 441 -12.06 11.31 -11.00
C GLY A 441 -11.43 12.29 -10.02
N ASN A 442 -11.28 11.86 -8.77
CA ASN A 442 -10.60 12.62 -7.73
C ASN A 442 -9.23 12.02 -7.39
N PRO A 443 -8.40 12.75 -6.64
CA PRO A 443 -7.33 12.15 -5.85
C PRO A 443 -7.81 11.09 -4.86
N TRP A 444 -6.94 10.12 -4.61
CA TRP A 444 -7.15 9.02 -3.65
C TRP A 444 -6.07 9.08 -2.58
N PHE A 445 -6.46 8.73 -1.34
CA PHE A 445 -5.49 8.63 -0.24
C PHE A 445 -4.45 7.55 -0.54
N ILE A 446 -4.89 6.33 -0.92
CA ILE A 446 -4.00 5.22 -1.29
C ILE A 446 -2.95 5.67 -2.32
N SER A 447 -3.38 6.33 -3.40
CA SER A 447 -2.50 6.74 -4.49
C SER A 447 -1.48 7.79 -4.06
N THR A 448 -1.90 8.77 -3.26
CA THR A 448 -1.04 9.82 -2.75
C THR A 448 -0.03 9.27 -1.75
N ILE A 449 -0.46 8.39 -0.84
CA ILE A 449 0.42 7.71 0.13
C ILE A 449 1.41 6.80 -0.60
N ALA A 450 0.96 6.02 -1.59
CA ALA A 450 1.80 5.10 -2.35
C ALA A 450 2.96 5.82 -3.06
N ALA A 451 2.74 7.04 -3.56
CA ALA A 451 3.82 7.84 -4.13
C ALA A 451 4.88 8.23 -3.08
N GLY A 452 4.46 8.68 -1.88
CA GLY A 452 5.39 8.93 -0.78
C GLY A 452 6.15 7.66 -0.37
N HIS A 453 5.43 6.54 -0.24
CA HIS A 453 6.00 5.23 0.08
C HIS A 453 7.06 4.79 -0.95
N LEU A 454 6.80 4.98 -2.24
CA LEU A 454 7.77 4.68 -3.30
C LEU A 454 9.06 5.48 -3.12
N MET A 455 8.96 6.77 -2.81
CA MET A 455 10.13 7.61 -2.56
C MET A 455 10.94 7.11 -1.35
N TYR A 456 10.29 6.74 -0.25
CA TYR A 456 11.00 6.17 0.90
C TYR A 456 11.69 4.85 0.55
N LYS A 457 11.01 3.93 -0.14
CA LYS A 457 11.63 2.67 -0.57
C LYS A 457 12.77 2.89 -1.56
N LEU A 458 12.69 3.88 -2.44
CA LEU A 458 13.78 4.23 -3.35
C LEU A 458 15.02 4.66 -2.56
N ALA A 459 14.85 5.52 -1.55
CA ALA A 459 15.94 5.91 -0.67
C ALA A 459 16.50 4.72 0.13
N GLU A 460 15.63 3.87 0.69
CA GLU A 460 16.00 2.64 1.41
C GLU A 460 16.85 1.71 0.52
N LYS A 461 16.40 1.50 -0.72
CA LYS A 461 17.05 0.60 -1.67
C LYS A 461 18.45 1.06 -2.04
N TYR A 462 18.64 2.34 -2.33
CA TYR A 462 19.99 2.87 -2.60
C TYR A 462 20.87 2.82 -1.36
N ALA A 463 20.35 3.20 -0.19
CA ALA A 463 21.12 3.21 1.05
C ALA A 463 21.61 1.82 1.45
N THR A 464 20.77 0.79 1.29
CA THR A 464 21.09 -0.60 1.69
C THR A 464 21.80 -1.40 0.60
N GLY A 465 21.59 -1.07 -0.68
CA GLY A 465 22.15 -1.79 -1.83
C GLY A 465 23.64 -1.55 -2.08
N GLN A 466 24.25 -0.52 -1.47
CA GLN A 466 25.66 -0.17 -1.63
C GLN A 466 26.10 0.08 -3.09
N ASN A 467 25.19 0.59 -3.91
CA ASN A 467 25.41 0.86 -5.33
C ASN A 467 25.32 2.36 -5.63
N ASP A 468 26.02 2.80 -6.67
CA ASP A 468 25.89 4.16 -7.21
C ASP A 468 24.45 4.44 -7.66
N ILE A 469 24.02 5.71 -7.59
CA ILE A 469 22.82 6.15 -8.31
C ILE A 469 23.25 6.41 -9.76
N VAL A 470 22.66 5.65 -10.68
CA VAL A 470 22.88 5.80 -12.12
C VAL A 470 21.61 6.39 -12.75
N ILE A 471 21.75 7.58 -13.32
CA ILE A 471 20.66 8.34 -13.92
C ILE A 471 20.89 8.36 -15.43
N HIS A 472 19.95 7.78 -16.18
CA HIS A 472 19.96 7.83 -17.64
C HIS A 472 19.12 9.00 -18.17
N GLU A 473 19.45 9.49 -19.36
CA GLU A 473 18.77 10.63 -19.96
C GLU A 473 17.23 10.46 -20.05
N SER A 474 16.78 9.25 -20.38
CA SER A 474 15.37 8.90 -20.57
C SER A 474 14.49 9.06 -19.32
N ILE A 475 15.09 9.13 -18.15
CA ILE A 475 14.44 9.19 -16.82
C ILE A 475 14.79 10.51 -16.09
N ASN A 476 15.53 11.42 -16.72
CA ASN A 476 15.87 12.74 -16.17
C ASN A 476 14.67 13.54 -15.64
N PRO A 477 13.47 13.54 -16.28
CA PRO A 477 12.33 14.29 -15.75
C PRO A 477 11.94 13.87 -14.32
N PHE A 478 12.01 12.57 -14.00
CA PHE A 478 11.78 12.09 -12.63
C PHE A 478 12.86 12.61 -11.67
N TRP A 479 14.14 12.50 -12.05
CA TRP A 479 15.23 12.97 -11.20
C TRP A 479 15.22 14.49 -10.96
N GLY A 480 14.65 15.26 -11.90
CA GLY A 480 14.38 16.70 -11.74
C GLY A 480 13.36 17.05 -10.64
N LEU A 481 12.69 16.06 -10.06
CA LEU A 481 11.85 16.25 -8.87
C LEU A 481 12.69 16.47 -7.60
N VAL A 482 13.92 15.94 -7.56
CA VAL A 482 14.77 15.92 -6.35
C VAL A 482 16.14 16.58 -6.56
N ILE A 483 16.63 16.61 -7.79
CA ILE A 483 17.89 17.23 -8.21
C ILE A 483 17.58 18.49 -9.04
N ASP A 484 18.40 19.53 -8.88
CA ASP A 484 18.36 20.76 -9.67
C ASP A 484 19.65 20.92 -10.50
N GLY A 485 19.57 21.64 -11.61
CA GLY A 485 20.69 21.83 -12.55
C GLY A 485 20.59 21.00 -13.84
N TYR A 486 21.72 20.84 -14.52
CA TYR A 486 21.89 20.38 -15.91
C TYR A 486 21.55 18.89 -16.17
N LEU A 487 20.39 18.41 -15.71
CA LEU A 487 19.82 17.12 -16.12
C LEU A 487 19.41 17.22 -17.61
N GLY A 488 19.97 16.36 -18.47
CA GLY A 488 19.64 16.32 -19.91
C GLY A 488 20.76 16.71 -20.86
N GLN A 489 21.99 16.94 -20.37
CA GLN A 489 23.15 17.17 -21.22
C GLN A 489 24.08 15.97 -21.39
N TYR A 490 23.79 14.90 -20.66
CA TYR A 490 24.60 13.70 -20.62
C TYR A 490 23.70 12.49 -20.74
N ASP A 491 24.18 11.48 -21.47
CA ASP A 491 23.51 10.19 -21.64
C ASP A 491 23.35 9.47 -20.29
N GLU A 492 24.32 9.66 -19.38
CA GLU A 492 24.37 9.08 -18.03
C GLU A 492 25.01 10.04 -17.02
N VAL A 493 24.41 10.14 -15.83
CA VAL A 493 24.99 10.76 -14.63
C VAL A 493 25.15 9.69 -13.55
N ARG A 494 26.34 9.60 -12.98
CA ARG A 494 26.68 8.65 -11.90
C ARG A 494 26.99 9.39 -10.62
N ILE A 495 26.21 9.14 -9.57
CA ILE A 495 26.43 9.66 -8.22
C ILE A 495 27.04 8.53 -7.37
N PRO A 496 28.33 8.59 -7.02
CA PRO A 496 29.03 7.49 -6.35
C PRO A 496 28.44 7.17 -4.98
N TYR A 497 28.29 5.88 -4.66
CA TYR A 497 27.84 5.42 -3.35
C TYR A 497 28.65 6.06 -2.21
N ASN A 498 27.96 6.46 -1.14
CA ASN A 498 28.52 7.10 0.06
C ASN A 498 29.26 8.43 -0.18
N SER A 499 29.16 9.03 -1.37
CA SER A 499 29.62 10.41 -1.59
C SER A 499 28.69 11.41 -0.88
N ALA A 500 29.17 12.63 -0.64
CA ALA A 500 28.33 13.72 -0.12
C ALA A 500 27.10 13.95 -1.03
N SER A 501 27.27 13.81 -2.34
CA SER A 501 26.20 13.94 -3.33
C SER A 501 25.15 12.85 -3.20
N PHE A 502 25.58 11.62 -2.95
CA PHE A 502 24.71 10.47 -2.75
C PHE A 502 23.86 10.68 -1.49
N ASN A 503 24.51 10.96 -0.35
CA ASN A 503 23.82 11.15 0.93
C ASN A 503 22.81 12.30 0.86
N ALA A 504 23.19 13.42 0.23
CA ALA A 504 22.32 14.56 0.07
C ALA A 504 21.17 14.29 -0.93
N THR A 505 21.40 13.47 -1.96
CA THR A 505 20.34 13.01 -2.89
C THR A 505 19.33 12.12 -2.18
N LEU A 506 19.78 11.17 -1.35
CA LEU A 506 18.88 10.32 -0.55
C LEU A 506 18.03 11.15 0.42
N ALA A 507 18.64 12.11 1.10
CA ALA A 507 17.94 13.06 1.96
C ALA A 507 16.85 13.84 1.19
N ASN A 508 17.12 14.22 -0.06
CA ASN A 508 16.15 14.91 -0.91
C ASN A 508 15.03 14.00 -1.43
N ILE A 509 15.33 12.75 -1.78
CA ILE A 509 14.31 11.73 -2.11
C ILE A 509 13.36 11.55 -0.91
N PHE A 510 13.91 11.40 0.29
CA PHE A 510 13.14 11.28 1.53
C PHE A 510 12.26 12.50 1.78
N LYS A 511 12.81 13.71 1.72
CA LYS A 511 12.05 14.97 1.87
C LYS A 511 10.95 15.12 0.81
N TYR A 512 11.20 14.66 -0.42
CA TYR A 512 10.17 14.65 -1.46
C TYR A 512 9.05 13.66 -1.13
N GLY A 513 9.38 12.49 -0.56
CA GLY A 513 8.38 11.57 0.00
C GLY A 513 7.47 12.24 1.04
N ASP A 514 8.05 13.00 1.97
CA ASP A 514 7.30 13.71 3.03
C ASP A 514 6.27 14.69 2.47
N THR A 515 6.56 15.32 1.33
CA THR A 515 5.59 16.24 0.71
C THR A 515 4.29 15.56 0.27
N PHE A 516 4.30 14.25 -0.05
CA PHE A 516 3.06 13.51 -0.34
C PHE A 516 2.27 13.21 0.94
N LEU A 517 2.96 12.85 2.03
CA LEU A 517 2.30 12.66 3.32
C LEU A 517 1.76 13.99 3.88
N GLU A 518 2.38 15.12 3.57
CA GLU A 518 1.83 16.44 3.87
C GLU A 518 0.52 16.71 3.12
N VAL A 519 0.41 16.32 1.84
CA VAL A 519 -0.87 16.38 1.09
C VAL A 519 -1.93 15.56 1.82
N VAL A 520 -1.59 14.34 2.24
CA VAL A 520 -2.49 13.46 3.03
C VAL A 520 -2.93 14.16 4.31
N ARG A 521 -1.99 14.68 5.09
CA ARG A 521 -2.25 15.40 6.36
C ARG A 521 -3.22 16.58 6.19
N VAL A 522 -3.12 17.30 5.08
CA VAL A 522 -3.95 18.48 4.82
C VAL A 522 -5.39 18.10 4.45
N HIS A 523 -5.61 16.91 3.91
CA HIS A 523 -6.89 16.49 3.31
C HIS A 523 -7.66 15.43 4.11
N MET A 524 -7.01 14.76 5.06
CA MET A 524 -7.66 13.91 6.06
C MET A 524 -8.43 14.75 7.11
N ASP A 525 -9.26 14.09 7.94
CA ASP A 525 -9.90 14.79 9.06
C ASP A 525 -8.95 15.02 10.26
N ASP A 526 -9.45 15.74 11.27
CA ASP A 526 -8.70 16.03 12.49
C ASP A 526 -8.59 14.84 13.47
N LYS A 527 -9.31 13.76 13.21
CA LYS A 527 -9.39 12.54 14.03
C LYS A 527 -8.64 11.34 13.44
N GLY A 528 -7.99 11.49 12.29
CA GLY A 528 -7.26 10.41 11.66
C GLY A 528 -8.03 9.67 10.56
N SER A 529 -9.28 10.02 10.30
CA SER A 529 -10.10 9.32 9.30
C SER A 529 -9.62 9.62 7.89
N MET A 530 -9.54 8.58 7.07
CA MET A 530 -9.28 8.64 5.64
C MET A 530 -10.42 7.96 4.88
N SER A 531 -11.10 8.72 4.03
CA SER A 531 -12.01 8.16 3.03
C SER A 531 -11.23 7.51 1.87
N GLU A 532 -11.96 7.03 0.87
CA GLU A 532 -11.39 6.57 -0.39
C GLU A 532 -10.71 7.71 -1.15
N GLN A 533 -11.43 8.83 -1.30
CA GLN A 533 -11.04 9.95 -2.15
C GLN A 533 -11.04 11.27 -1.38
N PHE A 534 -10.46 12.30 -1.98
CA PHE A 534 -10.68 13.68 -1.57
C PHE A 534 -10.83 14.57 -2.79
N ASN A 535 -11.79 15.48 -2.74
CA ASN A 535 -12.28 16.25 -3.88
C ASN A 535 -11.16 17.01 -4.61
N LYS A 536 -11.09 16.88 -5.93
CA LYS A 536 -10.04 17.47 -6.76
C LYS A 536 -9.96 19.01 -6.74
N TYR A 537 -11.03 19.69 -6.30
CA TYR A 537 -11.14 21.14 -6.24
C TYR A 537 -10.98 21.69 -4.82
N THR A 538 -11.73 21.13 -3.87
CA THR A 538 -11.81 21.63 -2.50
C THR A 538 -10.80 20.96 -1.57
N GLY A 539 -10.51 19.69 -1.83
CA GLY A 539 -9.69 18.83 -1.00
C GLY A 539 -10.44 18.25 0.21
N PHE A 540 -11.77 18.31 0.25
CA PHE A 540 -12.55 17.62 1.28
C PHE A 540 -12.69 16.13 0.97
N MET A 541 -12.72 15.29 2.01
CA MET A 541 -12.93 13.86 1.90
C MET A 541 -14.26 13.52 1.19
N GLU A 542 -14.21 12.56 0.26
CA GLU A 542 -15.33 12.06 -0.54
C GLU A 542 -15.22 10.53 -0.75
N GLY A 543 -16.32 9.90 -1.16
CA GLY A 543 -16.39 8.46 -1.37
C GLY A 543 -16.56 7.66 -0.08
N ALA A 544 -16.16 6.38 -0.11
CA ALA A 544 -16.30 5.48 1.03
C ALA A 544 -15.49 6.00 2.24
N ARG A 545 -16.14 6.22 3.39
CA ARG A 545 -15.43 6.64 4.61
C ARG A 545 -14.56 5.51 5.17
N ASP A 546 -13.52 5.86 5.92
CA ASP A 546 -12.71 4.89 6.67
C ASP A 546 -12.26 3.69 5.83
N LEU A 547 -11.70 3.95 4.64
CA LEU A 547 -11.30 2.89 3.70
C LEU A 547 -10.10 2.12 4.26
N THR A 548 -10.27 0.82 4.51
CA THR A 548 -9.28 -0.03 5.19
C THR A 548 -7.93 -0.07 4.47
N TRP A 549 -7.95 -0.09 3.14
CA TRP A 549 -6.73 -0.10 2.32
C TRP A 549 -5.95 1.23 2.42
N SER A 550 -6.62 2.38 2.59
CA SER A 550 -5.94 3.66 2.88
C SER A 550 -5.10 3.58 4.15
N TYR A 551 -5.66 3.00 5.22
CA TYR A 551 -4.97 2.84 6.49
C TYR A 551 -3.79 1.88 6.40
N SER A 552 -3.95 0.72 5.75
CA SER A 552 -2.84 -0.23 5.52
C SER A 552 -1.68 0.44 4.77
N THR A 553 -1.99 1.17 3.70
CA THR A 553 -0.98 1.86 2.89
C THR A 553 -0.25 2.94 3.70
N PHE A 554 -0.95 3.66 4.58
CA PHE A 554 -0.34 4.66 5.46
C PHE A 554 0.60 4.04 6.48
N THR A 555 0.17 2.97 7.16
CA THR A 555 0.98 2.27 8.16
C THR A 555 2.30 1.77 7.55
N GLU A 556 2.25 1.11 6.39
CA GLU A 556 3.47 0.63 5.71
C GLU A 556 4.39 1.78 5.26
N ALA A 557 3.81 2.89 4.78
CA ALA A 557 4.58 4.06 4.38
C ALA A 557 5.27 4.72 5.58
N ALA A 558 4.56 4.85 6.70
CA ALA A 558 5.07 5.44 7.94
C ALA A 558 6.22 4.61 8.53
N GLU A 559 6.12 3.27 8.49
CA GLU A 559 7.18 2.37 8.92
C GLU A 559 8.42 2.46 8.04
N THR A 560 8.24 2.45 6.73
CA THR A 560 9.35 2.61 5.79
C THR A 560 10.01 3.96 5.97
N ARG A 561 9.23 5.03 6.15
CA ARG A 561 9.75 6.36 6.49
C ARG A 561 10.58 6.32 7.78
N ALA A 562 10.11 5.67 8.84
CA ALA A 562 10.83 5.57 10.11
C ALA A 562 12.19 4.86 9.95
N ARG A 563 12.21 3.72 9.25
CA ARG A 563 13.47 2.99 8.96
C ARG A 563 14.44 3.82 8.14
N VAL A 564 13.98 4.47 7.08
CA VAL A 564 14.85 5.31 6.23
C VAL A 564 15.38 6.51 6.99
N LYS A 565 14.56 7.14 7.85
CA LYS A 565 15.02 8.23 8.71
C LYS A 565 16.17 7.78 9.62
N GLN A 566 16.08 6.59 10.20
CA GLN A 566 17.17 6.00 10.99
C GLN A 566 18.43 5.79 10.14
N ILE A 567 18.31 5.18 8.96
CA ILE A 567 19.44 4.97 8.05
C ILE A 567 20.11 6.30 7.67
N LEU A 568 19.33 7.34 7.39
CA LEU A 568 19.86 8.67 7.06
C LEU A 568 20.56 9.35 8.24
N ASN A 569 20.10 9.14 9.48
CA ASN A 569 20.79 9.59 10.67
C ASN A 569 22.16 8.90 10.81
N ASP A 570 22.19 7.57 10.62
CA ASP A 570 23.40 6.74 10.74
C ASP A 570 24.45 7.07 9.66
N ILE A 571 24.03 7.61 8.51
CA ILE A 571 24.93 8.06 7.44
C ILE A 571 25.63 9.39 7.81
N VAL A 572 25.05 10.19 8.69
CA VAL A 572 25.56 11.53 9.06
C VAL A 572 26.29 11.55 10.41
N GLY A 573 25.89 10.69 11.34
CA GLY A 573 26.57 10.48 12.62
C GLY A 573 27.89 9.72 12.46
#